data_AF-A0A8J2JY45-F1
#
_entry.id   AF-A0A8J2JY45-F1
#
_cell.length_a   1.000
_cell.length_b   1.000
_cell.length_c   1.000
_cell.angle_alpha   90.00
_cell.angle_beta   90.00
_cell.angle_gamma   90.00
#
_symmetry.space_group_name_H-M   'P 1'
#
loop_
_entity.id
_entity.type
_entity.pdbx_description
1 polymer ?
#
loop_
_entity_poly.entity_id
_entity_poly.type
_entity_poly.pdbx_seq_one_letter_code
_entity_poly.pdbx_strand_id
1 'polypeptide(L)'
;MNGSHILNEHDFVGLENEYKSFTDRNNAPLTFLRPSTIQLLCTLLNPIKIIPNENGLLRDWRGLAELSGITSEKIIYFESKENPTSEFLKHWMKEEGKTRSINDLRAFLAVIDRYDACDDCSPMFENDIKFYWSLDETTRNKSSISYNDKTASVDHDVLTIGDTQSETPARYDAFILYAEEDSDFAMQIVEKMEDEYNLKICVKDRDLLGGSMFEHEIIGRIIEERCNRLLAIFSPHFLKSQANQFLVSYAQALAL
;
A
#
# COMPACT_ATOMS: atom_id res chain seq x y z
N MET A 1 -33.97 -22.24 -41.19
CA MET A 1 -32.67 -22.93 -41.04
C MET A 1 -31.69 -21.90 -40.53
N ASN A 2 -31.61 -21.75 -39.21
CA ASN A 2 -30.73 -20.76 -38.58
C ASN A 2 -29.37 -21.41 -38.37
N GLY A 3 -28.36 -20.84 -39.02
CA GLY A 3 -26.98 -21.31 -38.96
C GLY A 3 -26.42 -21.13 -37.55
N SER A 4 -25.91 -22.23 -37.01
CA SER A 4 -25.02 -22.25 -35.86
C SER A 4 -23.76 -21.47 -36.19
N HIS A 5 -23.62 -20.28 -35.58
CA HIS A 5 -22.36 -19.54 -35.55
C HIS A 5 -21.38 -20.35 -34.68
N ILE A 6 -20.46 -21.06 -35.33
CA ILE A 6 -19.32 -21.70 -34.67
C ILE A 6 -18.31 -20.58 -34.41
N LEU A 7 -18.01 -20.31 -33.14
CA LEU A 7 -16.97 -19.37 -32.73
C LEU A 7 -15.60 -19.88 -33.20
N ASN A 8 -14.80 -19.03 -33.85
CA ASN A 8 -13.51 -19.40 -34.42
C ASN A 8 -12.40 -19.34 -33.36
N GLU A 9 -11.32 -20.09 -33.53
CA GLU A 9 -10.14 -20.09 -32.63
C GLU A 9 -9.53 -18.70 -32.38
N HIS A 10 -9.67 -17.76 -33.33
CA HIS A 10 -9.25 -16.37 -33.16
C HIS A 10 -10.08 -15.58 -32.13
N ASP A 11 -11.37 -15.91 -31.96
CA ASP A 11 -12.24 -15.29 -30.95
C ASP A 11 -11.85 -15.75 -29.53
N PHE A 12 -11.37 -16.99 -29.40
CA PHE A 12 -10.86 -17.55 -28.14
C PHE A 12 -9.53 -16.91 -27.72
N VAL A 13 -8.60 -16.68 -28.65
CA VAL A 13 -7.32 -16.00 -28.37
C VAL A 13 -7.53 -14.53 -27.98
N GLY A 14 -8.53 -13.86 -28.57
CA GLY A 14 -8.92 -12.50 -28.16
C GLY A 14 -9.45 -12.46 -26.74
N LEU A 15 -10.38 -13.35 -26.41
CA LEU A 15 -10.94 -13.49 -25.06
C LEU A 15 -9.88 -13.90 -24.03
N GLU A 16 -8.95 -14.80 -24.35
CA GLU A 16 -7.85 -15.20 -23.46
C GLU A 16 -6.88 -14.06 -23.18
N ASN A 17 -6.55 -13.23 -24.17
CA ASN A 17 -5.67 -12.08 -23.97
C ASN A 17 -6.36 -10.96 -23.19
N GLU A 18 -7.67 -10.76 -23.40
CA GLU A 18 -8.48 -9.81 -22.63
C GLU A 18 -8.68 -10.29 -21.19
N TYR A 19 -8.91 -11.60 -20.98
CA TYR A 19 -8.92 -12.23 -19.65
C TYR A 19 -7.57 -12.11 -18.97
N LYS A 20 -6.47 -12.37 -19.68
CA LYS A 20 -5.10 -12.31 -19.14
C LYS A 20 -4.71 -10.88 -18.77
N SER A 21 -5.05 -9.91 -19.61
CA SER A 21 -4.92 -8.47 -19.32
C SER A 21 -5.78 -8.04 -18.13
N PHE A 22 -7.00 -8.56 -18.00
CA PHE A 22 -7.88 -8.30 -16.86
C PHE A 22 -7.36 -8.93 -15.55
N THR A 23 -6.83 -10.15 -15.61
CA THR A 23 -6.21 -10.82 -14.45
C THR A 23 -4.92 -10.15 -14.02
N ASP A 24 -4.09 -9.69 -14.97
CA ASP A 24 -2.87 -8.94 -14.66
C ASP A 24 -3.20 -7.58 -14.05
N ARG A 25 -4.21 -6.86 -14.57
CA ARG A 25 -4.70 -5.60 -13.99
C ARG A 25 -5.34 -5.74 -12.61
N ASN A 26 -5.73 -6.94 -12.18
CA ASN A 26 -6.24 -7.13 -10.82
C ASN A 26 -5.18 -7.62 -9.84
N ASN A 27 -3.94 -7.83 -10.30
CA ASN A 27 -2.87 -8.44 -9.53
C ASN A 27 -1.96 -7.40 -8.84
N ALA A 28 -2.57 -6.42 -8.14
CA ALA A 28 -1.82 -5.45 -7.37
C ALA A 28 -1.26 -6.09 -6.08
N PRO A 29 -0.02 -5.76 -5.65
CA PRO A 29 0.54 -6.28 -4.40
C PRO A 29 -0.26 -5.83 -3.17
N LEU A 30 -0.36 -6.69 -2.14
CA LEU A 30 -1.06 -6.37 -0.89
C LEU A 30 -0.47 -5.17 -0.16
N THR A 31 0.81 -4.91 -0.36
CA THR A 31 1.50 -3.78 0.23
C THR A 31 0.95 -2.42 -0.21
N PHE A 32 0.12 -2.37 -1.26
CA PHE A 32 -0.57 -1.16 -1.73
C PHE A 32 -1.97 -0.99 -1.17
N LEU A 33 -2.45 -1.91 -0.32
CA LEU A 33 -3.73 -1.74 0.34
C LEU A 33 -3.72 -0.47 1.20
N ARG A 34 -4.68 0.41 0.95
CA ARG A 34 -4.81 1.66 1.71
C ARG A 34 -5.29 1.35 3.14
N PRO A 35 -4.97 2.21 4.13
CA PRO A 35 -5.33 1.94 5.52
C PRO A 35 -6.83 1.85 5.74
N SER A 36 -7.64 2.56 4.95
CA SER A 36 -9.10 2.45 5.00
C SER A 36 -9.56 1.02 4.67
N THR A 37 -8.97 0.40 3.65
CA THR A 37 -9.22 -1.01 3.29
C THR A 37 -8.72 -1.95 4.38
N ILE A 38 -7.53 -1.71 4.93
CA ILE A 38 -6.97 -2.50 6.04
C ILE A 38 -7.87 -2.39 7.28
N GLN A 39 -8.39 -1.20 7.59
CA GLN A 39 -9.26 -0.95 8.74
C GLN A 39 -10.59 -1.69 8.59
N LEU A 40 -11.17 -1.70 7.39
CA LEU A 40 -12.38 -2.47 7.11
C LEU A 40 -12.11 -3.97 7.29
N LEU A 41 -11.01 -4.49 6.72
CA LEU A 41 -10.61 -5.89 6.92
C LEU A 41 -10.43 -6.24 8.41
N CYS A 42 -9.77 -5.38 9.18
CA CYS A 42 -9.63 -5.57 10.62
C CYS A 42 -10.99 -5.63 11.32
N THR A 43 -11.92 -4.76 10.94
CA THR A 43 -13.28 -4.72 11.50
C THR A 43 -14.04 -6.01 11.21
N LEU A 44 -13.85 -6.59 10.02
CA LEU A 44 -14.53 -7.80 9.56
C LEU A 44 -13.90 -9.10 10.07
N LEU A 45 -12.60 -9.11 10.37
CA LEU A 45 -11.82 -10.32 10.64
C LEU A 45 -11.31 -10.45 12.09
N ASN A 46 -11.22 -9.36 12.86
CA ASN A 46 -10.91 -9.44 14.29
C ASN A 46 -11.99 -10.15 15.13
N PRO A 47 -13.30 -10.03 14.83
CA PRO A 47 -14.31 -10.76 15.57
C PRO A 47 -14.14 -12.28 15.46
N ILE A 48 -13.89 -12.93 16.58
CA ILE A 48 -13.60 -14.36 16.66
C ILE A 48 -14.78 -15.20 16.15
N LYS A 49 -14.48 -16.10 15.20
CA LYS A 49 -15.43 -17.09 14.65
C LYS A 49 -14.99 -18.49 15.06
N ILE A 50 -15.64 -19.03 16.09
CA ILE A 50 -15.29 -20.32 16.69
C ILE A 50 -15.61 -21.50 15.76
N ILE A 51 -16.65 -21.37 14.92
CA ILE A 51 -17.09 -22.45 14.03
C ILE A 51 -16.20 -22.45 12.77
N PRO A 52 -15.38 -23.51 12.57
CA PRO A 52 -14.56 -23.65 11.36
C PRO A 52 -15.41 -23.96 10.13
N ASN A 53 -14.81 -23.81 8.95
CA ASN A 53 -15.38 -24.28 7.70
C ASN A 53 -15.24 -25.80 7.53
N GLU A 54 -15.67 -26.32 6.38
CA GLU A 54 -15.59 -27.75 6.04
C GLU A 54 -14.15 -28.29 5.99
N ASN A 55 -13.16 -27.42 5.72
CA ASN A 55 -11.75 -27.76 5.69
C ASN A 55 -11.07 -27.68 7.07
N GLY A 56 -11.82 -27.37 8.13
CA GLY A 56 -11.29 -27.22 9.49
C GLY A 56 -10.63 -25.86 9.78
N LEU A 57 -10.67 -24.92 8.84
CA LEU A 57 -10.09 -23.59 8.98
C LEU A 57 -11.04 -22.64 9.68
N LEU A 58 -10.50 -21.78 10.55
CA LEU A 58 -11.26 -20.75 11.25
C LEU A 58 -11.64 -19.62 10.30
N ARG A 59 -12.84 -19.05 10.49
CA ARG A 59 -13.41 -18.05 9.57
C ARG A 59 -13.08 -16.60 9.97
N ASP A 60 -11.93 -16.43 10.61
CA ASP A 60 -11.38 -15.16 11.07
C ASP A 60 -9.89 -15.07 10.68
N TRP A 61 -9.20 -14.04 11.17
CA TRP A 61 -7.79 -13.80 10.84
C TRP A 61 -6.87 -15.00 11.12
N ARG A 62 -7.23 -15.91 12.05
CA ARG A 62 -6.42 -17.09 12.38
C ARG A 62 -6.39 -18.10 11.24
N GLY A 63 -7.52 -18.30 10.55
CA GLY A 63 -7.56 -19.15 9.36
C GLY A 63 -6.77 -18.56 8.20
N LEU A 64 -6.78 -17.23 8.05
CA LEU A 64 -5.90 -16.55 7.08
C LEU A 64 -4.42 -16.73 7.42
N ALA A 65 -4.06 -16.60 8.69
CA ALA A 65 -2.69 -16.81 9.14
C ALA A 65 -2.22 -18.25 8.90
N GLU A 66 -3.05 -19.24 9.21
CA GLU A 66 -2.76 -20.64 8.95
C GLU A 66 -2.58 -20.92 7.44
N LEU A 67 -3.49 -20.42 6.59
CA LEU A 67 -3.39 -20.53 5.14
C LEU A 67 -2.14 -19.86 4.56
N SER A 68 -1.70 -18.76 5.17
CA SER A 68 -0.49 -18.05 4.74
C SER A 68 0.81 -18.78 5.08
N GLY A 69 0.75 -19.84 5.90
CA GLY A 69 1.90 -20.61 6.36
C GLY A 69 2.58 -20.03 7.60
N ILE A 70 1.90 -19.15 8.33
CA ILE A 70 2.42 -18.57 9.57
C ILE A 70 2.41 -19.62 10.68
N THR A 71 3.50 -19.70 11.43
CA THR A 71 3.66 -20.69 12.49
C THR A 71 2.73 -20.41 13.68
N SER A 72 2.37 -21.46 14.40
CA SER A 72 1.50 -21.35 15.57
C SER A 72 2.06 -20.40 16.64
N GLU A 73 3.38 -20.30 16.81
CA GLU A 73 3.96 -19.34 17.78
C GLU A 73 3.69 -17.89 17.38
N LYS A 74 3.76 -17.57 16.08
CA LYS A 74 3.44 -16.23 15.56
C LYS A 74 1.95 -15.92 15.66
N ILE A 75 1.09 -16.91 15.46
CA ILE A 75 -0.37 -16.74 15.65
C ILE A 75 -0.66 -16.35 17.11
N ILE A 76 -0.07 -17.03 18.09
CA ILE A 76 -0.21 -16.67 19.52
C ILE A 76 0.32 -15.25 19.78
N TYR A 77 1.45 -14.88 19.15
CA TYR A 77 1.97 -13.52 19.26
C TYR A 77 0.98 -12.47 18.73
N PHE A 78 0.34 -12.70 17.57
CA PHE A 78 -0.66 -11.76 17.04
C PHE A 78 -1.92 -11.70 17.91
N GLU A 79 -2.36 -12.82 18.47
CA GLU A 79 -3.50 -12.88 19.38
C GLU A 79 -3.30 -12.01 20.64
N SER A 80 -2.04 -11.86 21.10
CA SER A 80 -1.70 -10.98 22.22
C SER A 80 -1.82 -9.47 21.92
N LYS A 81 -2.04 -9.10 20.66
CA LYS A 81 -2.09 -7.70 20.20
C LYS A 81 -3.52 -7.18 20.16
N GLU A 82 -3.65 -5.86 20.27
CA GLU A 82 -4.96 -5.19 20.23
C GLU A 82 -5.68 -5.38 18.90
N ASN A 83 -4.93 -5.42 17.78
CA ASN A 83 -5.47 -5.65 16.45
C ASN A 83 -4.71 -6.80 15.74
N PRO A 84 -5.10 -8.06 16.00
CA PRO A 84 -4.42 -9.23 15.44
C PRO A 84 -4.43 -9.27 13.91
N THR A 85 -5.54 -8.87 13.28
CA THR A 85 -5.64 -8.84 11.80
C THR A 85 -4.61 -7.89 11.19
N SER A 86 -4.45 -6.69 11.77
CA SER A 86 -3.47 -5.71 11.28
C SER A 86 -2.03 -6.24 11.39
N GLU A 87 -1.70 -6.86 12.52
CA GLU A 87 -0.36 -7.41 12.75
C GLU A 87 -0.06 -8.61 11.85
N PHE A 88 -1.05 -9.47 11.64
CA PHE A 88 -1.00 -10.52 10.62
C PHE A 88 -0.74 -9.95 9.23
N LEU A 89 -1.53 -8.97 8.78
CA LEU A 89 -1.41 -8.39 7.44
C LEU A 89 -0.04 -7.72 7.25
N LYS A 90 0.44 -6.94 8.23
CA LYS A 90 1.79 -6.33 8.20
C LYS A 90 2.87 -7.38 8.06
N HIS A 91 2.78 -8.49 8.80
CA HIS A 91 3.74 -9.57 8.71
C HIS A 91 3.68 -10.25 7.34
N TRP A 92 2.47 -10.56 6.86
CA TRP A 92 2.26 -11.24 5.59
C TRP A 92 2.71 -10.41 4.38
N MET A 93 2.58 -9.09 4.47
CA MET A 93 3.06 -8.13 3.47
C MET A 93 4.60 -8.02 3.43
N LYS A 94 5.29 -8.25 4.55
CA LYS A 94 6.75 -8.09 4.69
C LYS A 94 7.54 -9.39 4.50
N GLU A 95 6.87 -10.52 4.28
CA GLU A 95 7.54 -11.82 4.16
C GLU A 95 8.40 -11.88 2.89
N GLU A 96 9.72 -11.99 3.06
CA GLU A 96 10.68 -11.98 1.96
C GLU A 96 10.50 -13.18 1.02
N GLY A 97 10.59 -12.92 -0.29
CA GLY A 97 10.60 -13.96 -1.32
C GLY A 97 9.25 -14.36 -1.90
N LYS A 98 8.12 -13.76 -1.46
CA LYS A 98 6.80 -13.96 -2.08
C LYS A 98 6.04 -12.63 -2.22
N THR A 99 5.82 -12.19 -3.46
CA THR A 99 4.88 -11.09 -3.74
C THR A 99 3.46 -11.60 -3.56
N ARG A 100 2.76 -11.11 -2.55
CA ARG A 100 1.34 -11.43 -2.30
C ARG A 100 0.46 -10.38 -2.94
N SER A 101 -0.59 -10.80 -3.62
CA SER A 101 -1.52 -9.89 -4.29
C SER A 101 -2.87 -9.78 -3.58
N ILE A 102 -3.63 -8.75 -3.93
CA ILE A 102 -5.02 -8.60 -3.49
C ILE A 102 -5.86 -9.83 -3.88
N ASN A 103 -5.56 -10.47 -5.01
CA ASN A 103 -6.24 -11.70 -5.42
C ASN A 103 -5.88 -12.89 -4.52
N ASP A 104 -4.65 -12.97 -3.99
CA ASP A 104 -4.31 -13.99 -2.99
C ASP A 104 -5.14 -13.81 -1.72
N LEU A 105 -5.31 -12.57 -1.25
CA LEU A 105 -6.16 -12.29 -0.10
C LEU A 105 -7.63 -12.63 -0.37
N ARG A 106 -8.17 -12.29 -1.55
CA ARG A 106 -9.53 -12.68 -1.95
C ARG A 106 -9.69 -14.20 -1.99
N ALA A 107 -8.72 -14.91 -2.55
CA ALA A 107 -8.71 -16.36 -2.58
C ALA A 107 -8.71 -16.94 -1.16
N PHE A 108 -7.91 -16.39 -0.25
CA PHE A 108 -7.86 -16.86 1.13
C PHE A 108 -9.18 -16.60 1.87
N LEU A 109 -9.79 -15.43 1.67
CA LEU A 109 -11.11 -15.10 2.22
C LEU A 109 -12.19 -16.08 1.73
N ALA A 110 -12.17 -16.42 0.44
CA ALA A 110 -13.07 -17.43 -0.12
C ALA A 110 -12.84 -18.82 0.50
N VAL A 111 -11.57 -19.23 0.65
CA VAL A 111 -11.22 -20.53 1.24
C VAL A 111 -11.70 -20.64 2.69
N ILE A 112 -11.68 -19.57 3.48
CA ILE A 112 -12.22 -19.56 4.86
C ILE A 112 -13.73 -19.26 4.94
N ASP A 113 -14.47 -19.38 3.83
CA ASP A 113 -15.91 -19.09 3.74
C ASP A 113 -16.31 -17.69 4.23
N ARG A 114 -15.46 -16.69 3.97
CA ARG A 114 -15.72 -15.27 4.26
C ARG A 114 -16.02 -14.50 2.98
N TYR A 115 -17.01 -14.99 2.23
CA TYR A 115 -17.54 -14.32 1.04
C TYR A 115 -18.11 -12.93 1.37
N ASP A 116 -18.74 -12.78 2.55
CA ASP A 116 -19.21 -11.50 3.07
C ASP A 116 -18.11 -10.44 3.13
N ALA A 117 -16.94 -10.81 3.67
CA ALA A 117 -15.83 -9.88 3.77
C ALA A 117 -15.20 -9.57 2.40
N CYS A 118 -15.20 -10.54 1.49
CA CYS A 118 -14.73 -10.32 0.13
C CYS A 118 -15.62 -9.32 -0.62
N ASP A 119 -16.94 -9.47 -0.51
CA ASP A 119 -17.93 -8.62 -1.17
C ASP A 119 -17.90 -7.19 -0.59
N ASP A 120 -17.91 -7.07 0.74
CA ASP A 120 -17.86 -5.77 1.43
C ASP A 120 -16.57 -4.99 1.13
N CYS A 121 -15.43 -5.69 0.98
CA CYS A 121 -14.16 -5.06 0.62
C CYS A 121 -13.95 -4.85 -0.89
N SER A 122 -14.75 -5.47 -1.76
CA SER A 122 -14.59 -5.39 -3.22
C SER A 122 -14.46 -3.96 -3.76
N PRO A 123 -15.34 -3.00 -3.42
CA PRO A 123 -15.23 -1.64 -3.96
C PRO A 123 -13.94 -0.94 -3.52
N MET A 124 -13.46 -1.22 -2.31
CA MET A 124 -12.20 -0.66 -1.81
C MET A 124 -11.01 -1.28 -2.53
N PHE A 125 -11.00 -2.59 -2.69
CA PHE A 125 -9.95 -3.28 -3.45
C PHE A 125 -9.87 -2.80 -4.90
N GLU A 126 -10.99 -2.61 -5.59
CA GLU A 126 -10.99 -2.09 -6.96
C GLU A 126 -10.43 -0.68 -7.05
N ASN A 127 -10.72 0.17 -6.06
CA ASN A 127 -10.18 1.52 -5.99
C ASN A 127 -8.67 1.50 -5.68
N ASP A 128 -8.21 0.66 -4.75
CA ASP A 128 -6.78 0.46 -4.44
C ASP A 128 -6.01 -0.05 -5.67
N ILE A 129 -6.59 -0.99 -6.42
CA ILE A 129 -6.02 -1.51 -7.67
C ILE A 129 -5.94 -0.40 -8.72
N LYS A 130 -7.01 0.36 -8.95
CA LYS A 130 -7.01 1.49 -9.91
C LYS A 130 -5.93 2.52 -9.55
N PHE A 131 -5.79 2.83 -8.26
CA PHE A 131 -4.74 3.73 -7.78
C PHE A 131 -3.33 3.19 -8.04
N TYR A 132 -3.11 1.89 -7.82
CA TYR A 132 -1.83 1.26 -8.13
C TYR A 132 -1.44 1.41 -9.61
N TRP A 133 -2.40 1.20 -10.53
CA TRP A 133 -2.11 1.34 -11.97
C TRP A 133 -1.99 2.78 -12.45
N SER A 134 -2.73 3.72 -11.85
CA SER A 134 -2.60 5.14 -12.21
C SER A 134 -1.22 5.69 -11.86
N LEU A 135 -0.59 5.16 -10.80
CA LEU A 135 0.82 5.44 -10.49
C LEU A 135 1.75 4.92 -11.58
N ASP A 136 1.65 3.64 -11.98
CA ASP A 136 2.50 3.02 -13.03
C ASP A 136 2.35 3.71 -14.41
N GLU A 137 1.13 4.12 -14.78
CA GLU A 137 0.87 4.85 -16.03
C GLU A 137 1.51 6.24 -16.03
N THR A 138 1.50 6.93 -14.88
CA THR A 138 2.16 8.24 -14.74
C THR A 138 3.67 8.12 -14.89
N THR A 139 4.27 7.01 -14.45
CA THR A 139 5.71 6.74 -14.59
C THR A 139 6.12 6.39 -16.01
N ARG A 140 5.33 5.55 -16.71
CA ARG A 140 5.59 5.22 -18.12
C ARG A 140 5.50 6.44 -19.02
N ASN A 141 4.54 7.33 -18.77
CA ASN A 141 4.36 8.56 -19.56
C ASN A 141 5.35 9.68 -19.19
N LYS A 142 5.90 9.70 -17.96
CA LYS A 142 6.97 10.65 -17.58
C LYS A 142 8.33 10.38 -18.23
N SER A 143 8.51 9.23 -18.89
CA SER A 143 9.70 8.93 -19.70
C SER A 143 9.73 9.70 -21.05
N SER A 144 8.67 10.45 -21.37
CA SER A 144 8.52 11.24 -22.60
C SER A 144 7.76 12.55 -22.34
N ILE A 145 8.48 13.54 -21.79
CA ILE A 145 8.30 15.01 -21.87
C ILE A 145 6.86 15.59 -21.95
N SER A 146 6.47 16.38 -20.94
CA SER A 146 6.14 17.83 -21.04
C SER A 146 5.22 18.27 -19.89
N TYR A 147 5.54 19.42 -19.28
CA TYR A 147 4.63 20.19 -18.43
C TYR A 147 3.33 20.51 -19.18
N ASN A 148 2.23 20.54 -18.43
CA ASN A 148 0.84 20.91 -18.79
C ASN A 148 -0.09 19.75 -19.16
N ASP A 149 -0.69 19.13 -18.16
CA ASP A 149 -2.14 18.97 -18.16
C ASP A 149 -2.70 18.90 -16.73
N LYS A 150 -3.46 19.92 -16.34
CA LYS A 150 -4.23 19.96 -15.09
C LYS A 150 -5.69 19.69 -15.42
N THR A 151 -6.00 18.51 -15.96
CA THR A 151 -7.38 18.07 -16.14
C THR A 151 -7.56 16.57 -15.91
N ALA A 152 -7.42 16.12 -14.66
CA ALA A 152 -8.00 14.83 -14.24
C ALA A 152 -8.29 14.86 -12.73
N SER A 153 -9.43 15.46 -12.38
CA SER A 153 -10.01 15.41 -11.04
C SER A 153 -10.88 14.16 -10.89
N VAL A 154 -10.40 13.13 -10.19
CA VAL A 154 -11.20 12.25 -9.30
C VAL A 154 -10.26 11.63 -8.25
N ASP A 155 -10.26 12.20 -7.05
CA ASP A 155 -10.06 11.55 -5.73
C ASP A 155 -8.87 10.59 -5.49
N HIS A 156 -7.64 11.14 -5.40
CA HIS A 156 -6.41 10.39 -5.09
C HIS A 156 -5.50 11.08 -4.05
N ASP A 157 -6.11 11.60 -2.98
CA ASP A 157 -5.43 12.45 -1.99
C ASP A 157 -5.03 11.73 -0.69
N VAL A 158 -5.04 10.40 -0.64
CA VAL A 158 -4.63 9.63 0.55
C VAL A 158 -3.21 9.08 0.35
N LEU A 159 -2.22 9.83 0.84
CA LEU A 159 -0.77 9.54 0.76
C LEU A 159 -0.16 9.26 2.14
N THR A 160 -0.73 9.81 3.20
CA THR A 160 -0.26 9.66 4.58
C THR A 160 -1.33 9.09 5.49
N ILE A 161 -0.92 8.57 6.66
CA ILE A 161 -1.88 8.16 7.72
C ILE A 161 -2.77 9.35 8.14
N GLY A 162 -2.24 10.58 8.05
CA GLY A 162 -3.02 11.79 8.35
C GLY A 162 -4.21 12.00 7.42
N ASP A 163 -4.12 11.53 6.17
CA ASP A 163 -5.21 11.63 5.21
C ASP A 163 -6.39 10.69 5.55
N THR A 164 -6.18 9.63 6.33
CA THR A 164 -7.26 8.70 6.69
C THR A 164 -8.10 9.17 7.87
N GLN A 165 -7.69 10.26 8.52
CA GLN A 165 -8.35 10.81 9.72
C GLN A 165 -9.06 12.15 9.45
N SER A 166 -8.97 12.68 8.22
CA SER A 166 -9.50 13.99 7.85
C SER A 166 -10.14 13.95 6.47
N GLU A 167 -11.20 14.74 6.27
CA GLU A 167 -11.80 14.95 4.94
C GLU A 167 -10.89 15.75 4.01
N THR A 168 -9.81 16.35 4.53
CA THR A 168 -8.85 17.13 3.76
C THR A 168 -7.45 16.52 3.81
N PRO A 169 -6.70 16.61 2.69
CA PRO A 169 -5.26 16.41 2.61
C PRO A 169 -4.46 16.87 3.85
N ALA A 170 -3.80 15.94 4.52
CA ALA A 170 -2.78 16.23 5.51
C ALA A 170 -1.65 17.05 4.87
N ARG A 171 -1.40 18.21 5.47
CA ARG A 171 -0.25 19.06 5.17
C ARG A 171 0.78 18.97 6.28
N TYR A 172 2.03 19.20 5.91
CA TYR A 172 3.18 19.15 6.79
C TYR A 172 4.05 20.39 6.55
N ASP A 173 4.73 20.86 7.58
CA ASP A 173 5.64 22.01 7.49
C ASP A 173 6.97 21.63 6.83
N ALA A 174 7.44 20.40 7.11
CA ALA A 174 8.61 19.84 6.46
C ALA A 174 8.53 18.31 6.32
N PHE A 175 9.20 17.78 5.31
CA PHE A 175 9.50 16.35 5.20
C PHE A 175 10.93 16.10 5.67
N ILE A 176 11.17 15.06 6.49
CA ILE A 176 12.52 14.72 6.98
C ILE A 176 13.11 13.50 6.24
N LEU A 177 14.34 13.66 5.76
CA LEU A 177 15.14 12.62 5.11
C LEU A 177 16.33 12.24 5.99
N TYR A 178 16.45 10.96 6.32
CA TYR A 178 17.52 10.40 7.14
C TYR A 178 17.84 8.97 6.69
N ALA A 179 19.04 8.48 7.03
CA ALA A 179 19.38 7.07 6.89
C ALA A 179 18.78 6.28 8.04
N GLU A 180 18.43 5.02 7.84
CA GLU A 180 17.81 4.20 8.88
C GLU A 180 18.67 4.14 10.15
N GLU A 181 19.99 4.10 10.00
CA GLU A 181 20.96 4.12 11.11
C GLU A 181 20.95 5.41 11.92
N ASP A 182 20.40 6.50 11.38
CA ASP A 182 20.29 7.80 12.04
C ASP A 182 18.88 8.07 12.59
N SER A 183 18.01 7.04 12.65
CA SER A 183 16.60 7.19 13.07
C SER A 183 16.47 7.86 14.44
N ASP A 184 17.29 7.47 15.41
CA ASP A 184 17.22 8.00 16.77
C ASP A 184 17.50 9.50 16.80
N PHE A 185 18.48 9.95 16.02
CA PHE A 185 18.81 11.36 15.90
C PHE A 185 17.73 12.13 15.12
N ALA A 186 17.18 11.54 14.06
CA ALA A 186 16.06 12.11 13.33
C ALA A 186 14.83 12.31 14.22
N MET A 187 14.49 11.32 15.07
CA MET A 187 13.36 11.43 15.99
C MET A 187 13.58 12.53 17.04
N GLN A 188 14.79 12.73 17.56
CA GLN A 188 15.09 13.84 18.46
C GLN A 188 14.83 15.22 17.81
N ILE A 189 15.13 15.35 16.51
CA ILE A 189 14.84 16.59 15.77
C ILE A 189 13.33 16.75 15.58
N VAL A 190 12.63 15.67 15.23
CA VAL A 190 11.16 15.66 15.06
C VAL A 190 10.47 16.07 16.35
N GLU A 191 10.79 15.42 17.48
CA GLU A 191 10.26 15.74 18.81
C GLU A 191 10.48 17.21 19.14
N LYS A 192 11.70 17.72 18.95
CA LYS A 192 11.99 19.12 19.24
C LYS A 192 11.18 20.09 18.36
N MET A 193 11.03 19.78 17.06
CA MET A 193 10.29 20.63 16.13
C MET A 193 8.78 20.60 16.38
N GLU A 194 8.24 19.43 16.72
CA GLU A 194 6.82 19.24 17.03
C GLU A 194 6.47 19.86 18.40
N ASP A 195 7.31 19.67 19.42
CA ASP A 195 7.02 20.11 20.79
C ASP A 195 7.37 21.59 21.04
N GLU A 196 8.59 22.03 20.70
CA GLU A 196 9.05 23.39 21.03
C GLU A 196 8.57 24.44 20.02
N TYR A 197 8.43 24.04 18.75
CA TYR A 197 8.13 24.95 17.64
C TYR A 197 6.75 24.72 17.01
N ASN A 198 6.01 23.69 17.45
CA ASN A 198 4.67 23.37 16.97
C ASN A 198 4.60 23.24 15.43
N LEU A 199 5.66 22.66 14.84
CA LEU A 199 5.77 22.36 13.42
C LEU A 199 5.42 20.91 13.17
N LYS A 200 4.64 20.60 12.14
CA LYS A 200 4.26 19.23 11.80
C LYS A 200 5.27 18.63 10.81
N ILE A 201 6.00 17.61 11.23
CA ILE A 201 7.05 16.99 10.41
C ILE A 201 6.53 15.68 9.82
N CYS A 202 6.73 15.47 8.52
CA CYS A 202 6.42 14.20 7.87
C CYS A 202 7.62 13.27 7.94
N VAL A 203 7.44 12.11 8.58
CA VAL A 203 8.46 11.08 8.75
C VAL A 203 8.11 9.86 7.91
N LYS A 204 9.06 9.34 7.14
CA LYS A 204 8.79 8.23 6.22
C LYS A 204 8.19 7.00 6.90
N ASP A 205 8.74 6.57 8.03
CA ASP A 205 8.36 5.29 8.67
C ASP A 205 7.07 5.42 9.52
N ARG A 206 6.66 6.65 9.81
CA ARG A 206 5.51 6.98 10.68
C ARG A 206 4.31 7.47 9.89
N ASP A 207 4.53 8.35 8.92
CA ASP A 207 3.48 9.11 8.25
C ASP A 207 3.14 8.56 6.87
N LEU A 208 4.11 7.95 6.16
CA LEU A 208 3.82 7.31 4.87
C LEU A 208 3.03 6.03 5.06
N LEU A 209 2.14 5.77 4.12
CA LEU A 209 1.48 4.48 3.97
C LEU A 209 2.48 3.49 3.35
N GLY A 210 3.21 2.77 4.22
CA GLY A 210 4.34 1.94 3.83
C GLY A 210 3.95 0.70 3.00
N GLY A 211 4.79 0.37 2.00
CA GLY A 211 4.72 -0.89 1.24
C GLY A 211 5.06 -0.85 -0.26
N SER A 212 5.34 0.31 -0.87
CA SER A 212 5.32 0.42 -2.33
C SER A 212 6.67 0.19 -3.01
N MET A 213 6.65 -0.47 -4.17
CA MET A 213 7.71 -0.40 -5.21
C MET A 213 7.96 1.03 -5.74
N PHE A 214 7.29 2.05 -5.17
CA PHE A 214 7.28 3.45 -5.61
C PHE A 214 7.44 4.42 -4.43
N GLU A 215 8.11 4.01 -3.34
CA GLU A 215 8.34 4.86 -2.15
C GLU A 215 8.89 6.24 -2.54
N HIS A 216 9.83 6.26 -3.48
CA HIS A 216 10.44 7.44 -4.07
C HIS A 216 9.43 8.42 -4.71
N GLU A 217 8.37 7.91 -5.35
CA GLU A 217 7.36 8.74 -6.02
C GLU A 217 6.37 9.33 -5.03
N ILE A 218 5.98 8.57 -4.00
CA ILE A 218 5.11 9.05 -2.93
C ILE A 218 5.83 10.15 -2.15
N ILE A 219 7.11 9.95 -1.83
CA ILE A 219 7.94 10.96 -1.19
C ILE A 219 8.02 12.22 -2.08
N GLY A 220 8.25 12.06 -3.39
CA GLY A 220 8.26 13.18 -4.33
C GLY A 220 6.95 13.99 -4.32
N ARG A 221 5.79 13.31 -4.41
CA ARG A 221 4.47 13.96 -4.36
C ARG A 221 4.22 14.66 -3.03
N ILE A 222 4.60 14.06 -1.90
CA ILE A 222 4.45 14.71 -0.59
C ILE A 222 5.33 15.96 -0.48
N ILE A 223 6.57 15.89 -0.97
CA ILE A 223 7.48 17.04 -1.00
C ILE A 223 6.92 18.16 -1.88
N GLU A 224 6.35 17.83 -3.04
CA GLU A 224 5.85 18.81 -4.02
C GLU A 224 4.47 19.39 -3.66
N GLU A 225 3.53 18.55 -3.21
CA GLU A 225 2.11 18.90 -3.08
C GLU A 225 1.70 19.20 -1.63
N ARG A 226 2.43 18.67 -0.63
CA ARG A 226 1.98 18.62 0.78
C ARG A 226 2.97 19.21 1.79
N CYS A 227 4.22 19.45 1.40
CA CYS A 227 5.27 20.01 2.26
C CYS A 227 5.81 21.32 1.70
N ASN A 228 6.15 22.26 2.58
CA ASN A 228 6.76 23.53 2.15
C ASN A 228 8.30 23.49 2.22
N ARG A 229 8.86 22.50 2.92
CA ARG A 229 10.30 22.41 3.23
C ARG A 229 10.76 20.96 3.23
N LEU A 230 12.03 20.77 2.94
CA LEU A 230 12.73 19.49 3.02
C LEU A 230 13.89 19.60 4.01
N LEU A 231 13.92 18.73 5.01
CA LEU A 231 14.97 18.64 6.01
C LEU A 231 15.78 17.36 5.76
N ALA A 232 17.04 17.49 5.34
CA ALA A 232 17.90 16.34 5.07
C ALA A 232 19.05 16.24 6.09
N ILE A 233 19.19 15.07 6.72
CA ILE A 233 20.29 14.74 7.63
C ILE A 233 21.41 14.07 6.83
N PHE A 234 22.47 14.82 6.56
CA PHE A 234 23.64 14.31 5.84
C PHE A 234 24.61 13.62 6.80
N SER A 235 24.51 12.30 6.89
CA SER A 235 25.48 11.45 7.59
C SER A 235 26.32 10.60 6.62
N PRO A 236 27.41 9.97 7.07
CA PRO A 236 28.13 8.98 6.27
C PRO A 236 27.27 7.80 5.82
N HIS A 237 26.24 7.40 6.60
CA HIS A 237 25.29 6.35 6.24
C HIS A 237 24.33 6.84 5.16
N PHE A 238 23.85 8.08 5.27
CA PHE A 238 22.97 8.71 4.29
C PHE A 238 23.59 8.76 2.89
N LEU A 239 24.88 9.11 2.80
CA LEU A 239 25.60 9.23 1.53
C LEU A 239 25.95 7.87 0.88
N LYS A 240 25.96 6.78 1.66
CA LYS A 240 26.29 5.43 1.16
C LYS A 240 25.07 4.65 0.69
N SER A 241 23.87 5.02 1.14
CA SER A 241 22.64 4.32 0.77
C SER A 241 22.20 4.65 -0.66
N GLN A 242 22.08 3.62 -1.50
CA GLN A 242 21.62 3.75 -2.88
C GLN A 242 20.16 4.24 -2.97
N ALA A 243 19.32 3.88 -1.98
CA ALA A 243 17.94 4.36 -1.88
C ALA A 243 17.86 5.88 -1.63
N ASN A 244 18.84 6.44 -0.93
CA ASN A 244 18.86 7.87 -0.62
C ASN A 244 19.45 8.72 -1.76
N GLN A 245 20.16 8.13 -2.73
CA GLN A 245 20.67 8.85 -3.89
C GLN A 245 19.56 9.44 -4.77
N PHE A 246 18.41 8.74 -4.88
CA PHE A 246 17.25 9.28 -5.59
C PHE A 246 16.74 10.55 -4.91
N LEU A 247 16.56 10.51 -3.58
CA LEU A 247 16.03 11.62 -2.79
C LEU A 247 17.01 12.80 -2.76
N VAL A 248 18.32 12.53 -2.75
CA VAL A 248 19.37 13.56 -2.92
C VAL A 248 19.31 14.20 -4.31
N SER A 249 19.15 13.40 -5.37
CA SER A 249 19.06 13.91 -6.74
C SER A 249 17.79 14.75 -6.94
N TYR A 250 16.68 14.32 -6.35
CA TYR A 250 15.42 15.06 -6.35
C TYR A 250 15.52 16.37 -5.55
N ALA A 251 16.11 16.33 -4.35
CA ALA A 251 16.36 17.53 -3.54
C ALA A 251 17.27 18.54 -4.26
N GLN A 252 18.31 18.06 -4.95
CA GLN A 252 19.18 18.90 -5.78
C GLN A 252 18.42 19.54 -6.95
N ALA A 253 17.52 18.79 -7.59
CA ALA A 253 16.70 19.31 -8.68
C ALA A 253 15.68 20.37 -8.23
N LEU A 254 15.15 20.26 -7.01
CA LEU A 254 14.22 21.25 -6.43
C LEU A 254 14.91 22.50 -5.87
N ALA A 255 16.21 22.43 -5.55
CA ALA A 255 16.99 23.55 -5.03
C ALA A 255 17.55 24.48 -6.12
N LEU A 256 17.30 24.16 -7.40
CA LEU A 256 17.66 24.95 -8.58
C LEU A 256 16.41 25.66 -9.16
#